data_AF-A0A6F9BHA2-F1
#
_entry.id   AF-A0A6F9BHA2-F1
#
_cell.length_a   1.000
_cell.length_b   1.000
_cell.length_c   1.000
_cell.angle_alpha   90.00
_cell.angle_beta   90.00
_cell.angle_gamma   90.00
#
_symmetry.space_group_name_H-M   'P 1'
#
loop_
_entity.id
_entity.type
_entity.pdbx_description
1 polymer ?
#
loop_
_entity_poly.entity_id
_entity_poly.type
_entity_poly.pdbx_seq_one_letter_code
_entity_poly.pdbx_strand_id
1 'polypeptide(L)'
;MEGYRESCPTQVEHLSREVEGLVHRLVQGLEDQFKNDVRLYSRTEKLSQRCSQMRPPYVQMFVSSLHYYVVKEYVSQLMKNNYSCKNRKHDKAATKMRVEWDKLKDLFEEMKTTHDWLHPVGDHLSNIIGEKNKREIKNHLTRLVADYPDISKKHLSAVLYFRGLVRGREKRVILQRLTELKRKLGTAGNTGDNRRVLFSDMQVTITNTNCLADMPFSCLSFLLRDS
;
A
#
# COMPACT_ATOMS: atom_id res chain seq x y z
N MET A 1 24.42 -5.87 -6.44
CA MET A 1 24.19 -6.38 -5.07
C MET A 1 25.27 -7.40 -4.66
N GLU A 2 26.15 -7.81 -5.59
CA GLU A 2 27.22 -8.80 -5.38
C GLU A 2 28.25 -8.49 -4.29
N GLY A 3 28.65 -7.24 -4.08
CA GLY A 3 29.86 -6.94 -3.28
C GLY A 3 29.78 -7.18 -1.76
N TYR A 4 28.59 -7.33 -1.18
CA TYR A 4 28.39 -7.47 0.28
C TYR A 4 28.04 -8.87 0.75
N ARG A 5 27.78 -9.83 -0.16
CA ARG A 5 27.54 -11.23 0.21
C ARG A 5 28.75 -11.87 0.88
N GLU A 6 29.94 -11.29 0.72
CA GLU A 6 31.18 -11.90 1.22
C GLU A 6 31.56 -11.47 2.65
N SER A 7 31.07 -10.32 3.15
CA SER A 7 31.55 -9.78 4.43
C SER A 7 30.77 -10.28 5.67
N CYS A 8 29.48 -10.60 5.55
CA CYS A 8 28.65 -11.22 6.60
C CYS A 8 27.41 -11.93 6.01
N PRO A 9 27.61 -12.95 5.15
CA PRO A 9 26.53 -13.62 4.41
C PRO A 9 25.44 -14.15 5.33
N THR A 10 25.82 -14.77 6.44
CA THR A 10 24.90 -15.51 7.31
C THR A 10 23.93 -14.60 8.05
N GLN A 11 24.36 -13.42 8.48
CA GLN A 11 23.52 -12.48 9.22
C GLN A 11 22.56 -11.72 8.28
N VAL A 12 23.03 -11.40 7.08
CA VAL A 12 22.20 -10.79 6.03
C VAL A 12 21.18 -11.80 5.52
N GLU A 13 21.56 -13.07 5.30
CA GLU A 13 20.61 -14.13 4.94
C GLU A 13 19.63 -14.43 6.07
N HIS A 14 20.08 -14.45 7.32
CA HIS A 14 19.19 -14.65 8.47
C HIS A 14 18.17 -13.51 8.59
N LEU A 15 18.62 -12.25 8.49
CA LEU A 15 17.75 -11.09 8.52
C LEU A 15 16.83 -11.04 7.30
N SER A 16 17.32 -11.42 6.11
CA SER A 16 16.49 -11.54 4.91
C SER A 16 15.42 -12.60 5.07
N ARG A 17 15.74 -13.77 5.63
CA ARG A 17 14.76 -14.83 5.94
C ARG A 17 13.79 -14.40 7.05
N GLU A 18 14.24 -13.64 8.04
CA GLU A 18 13.36 -13.06 9.05
C GLU A 18 12.40 -12.04 8.43
N VAL A 19 12.88 -11.17 7.54
CA VAL A 19 12.07 -10.20 6.79
C VAL A 19 11.12 -10.90 5.84
N GLU A 20 11.55 -11.89 5.07
CA GLU A 20 10.70 -12.69 4.19
C GLU A 20 9.65 -13.46 4.99
N GLY A 21 10.03 -14.06 6.12
CA GLY A 21 9.09 -14.69 7.04
C GLY A 21 8.14 -13.70 7.68
N LEU A 22 8.61 -12.48 7.97
CA LEU A 22 7.78 -11.37 8.45
C LEU A 22 6.78 -10.97 7.38
N VAL A 23 7.21 -10.72 6.15
CA VAL A 23 6.38 -10.40 4.98
C VAL A 23 5.35 -11.49 4.73
N HIS A 24 5.76 -12.76 4.69
CA HIS A 24 4.84 -13.89 4.50
C HIS A 24 3.75 -13.95 5.57
N ARG A 25 4.13 -13.77 6.85
CA ARG A 25 3.18 -13.70 7.97
C ARG A 25 2.41 -12.38 8.05
N LEU A 26 2.84 -11.33 7.36
CA LEU A 26 2.10 -10.08 7.21
C LEU A 26 1.01 -10.24 6.16
N VAL A 27 1.32 -10.88 5.03
CA VAL A 27 0.38 -11.25 3.98
C VAL A 27 -0.76 -12.10 4.55
N GLN A 28 -0.43 -13.14 5.32
CA GLN A 28 -1.42 -13.99 6.01
C GLN A 28 -2.18 -13.23 7.11
N GLY A 29 -1.50 -12.36 7.85
CA GLY A 29 -2.13 -11.59 8.93
C GLY A 29 -3.08 -10.52 8.45
N LEU A 30 -2.83 -9.91 7.28
CA LEU A 30 -3.64 -8.82 6.73
C LEU A 30 -4.97 -9.30 6.13
N GLU A 31 -5.07 -10.56 5.73
CA GLU A 31 -6.35 -11.20 5.40
C GLU A 31 -7.27 -11.27 6.63
N ASP A 32 -6.70 -11.42 7.83
CA ASP A 32 -7.43 -11.33 9.11
C ASP A 32 -7.59 -9.89 9.62
N GLN A 33 -6.80 -8.91 9.15
CA GLN A 33 -6.75 -7.56 9.75
C GLN A 33 -7.91 -6.64 9.45
N PHE A 34 -8.78 -6.95 8.48
CA PHE A 34 -10.07 -6.24 8.46
C PHE A 34 -10.99 -6.64 9.63
N LYS A 35 -10.56 -7.59 10.48
CA LYS A 35 -11.18 -7.91 11.77
C LYS A 35 -10.34 -7.54 13.00
N ASN A 36 -9.01 -7.31 12.93
CA ASN A 36 -8.17 -7.04 14.12
C ASN A 36 -6.91 -6.16 13.83
N ASP A 37 -6.88 -4.95 14.39
CA ASP A 37 -6.03 -3.79 14.02
C ASP A 37 -4.62 -3.69 14.63
N VAL A 38 -4.05 -4.77 15.16
CA VAL A 38 -2.90 -4.61 16.10
C VAL A 38 -1.59 -5.26 15.62
N ARG A 39 -1.57 -6.01 14.50
CA ARG A 39 -0.40 -6.86 14.20
C ARG A 39 0.70 -6.20 13.36
N LEU A 40 0.44 -5.21 12.50
CA LEU A 40 1.51 -4.67 11.62
C LEU A 40 2.44 -3.74 12.39
N TYR A 41 1.90 -2.67 12.99
CA TYR A 41 2.68 -1.70 13.78
C TYR A 41 3.54 -2.38 14.86
N SER A 42 2.92 -3.21 15.71
CA SER A 42 3.62 -3.90 16.81
C SER A 42 4.76 -4.81 16.34
N ARG A 43 4.68 -5.34 15.11
CA ARG A 43 5.75 -6.15 14.52
C ARG A 43 6.87 -5.28 13.97
N THR A 44 6.54 -4.18 13.31
CA THR A 44 7.53 -3.20 12.84
C THR A 44 8.29 -2.59 14.02
N GLU A 45 7.60 -2.28 15.12
CA GLU A 45 8.20 -1.77 16.36
C GLU A 45 9.14 -2.80 17.02
N LYS A 46 8.77 -4.07 17.09
CA LYS A 46 9.68 -5.11 17.60
C LYS A 46 10.93 -5.26 16.73
N LEU A 47 10.77 -5.11 15.41
CA LEU A 47 11.90 -5.18 14.49
C LEU A 47 12.79 -3.93 14.61
N SER A 48 12.21 -2.75 14.79
CA SER A 48 12.97 -1.51 15.02
C SER A 48 13.87 -1.59 16.24
N GLN A 49 13.38 -2.18 17.33
CA GLN A 49 14.18 -2.41 18.54
C GLN A 49 15.40 -3.28 18.25
N ARG A 50 15.29 -4.29 17.37
CA ARG A 50 16.43 -5.13 16.96
C ARG A 50 17.41 -4.39 16.06
N CYS A 51 16.93 -3.46 15.23
CA CYS A 51 17.77 -2.63 14.38
C CYS A 51 18.71 -1.71 15.16
N SER A 52 18.38 -1.35 16.41
CA SER A 52 19.23 -0.51 17.27
C SER A 52 20.66 -1.07 17.47
N GLN A 53 20.84 -2.37 17.28
CA GLN A 53 22.13 -3.06 17.43
C GLN A 53 22.96 -3.10 16.14
N MET A 54 22.40 -2.65 15.02
CA MET A 54 23.07 -2.66 13.73
C MET A 54 24.01 -1.46 13.56
N ARG A 55 25.15 -1.67 12.91
CA ARG A 55 26.12 -0.60 12.63
C ARG A 55 25.72 0.22 11.38
N PRO A 56 26.01 1.53 11.35
CA PRO A 56 25.94 2.31 10.11
C PRO A 56 26.94 1.80 9.04
N PRO A 57 26.66 1.98 7.73
CA PRO A 57 25.44 2.55 7.13
C PRO A 57 24.31 1.52 6.92
N TYR A 58 24.53 0.25 7.29
CA TYR A 58 23.62 -0.86 6.99
C TYR A 58 22.24 -0.69 7.62
N VAL A 59 22.18 -0.10 8.82
CA VAL A 59 20.90 0.14 9.50
C VAL A 59 20.00 1.08 8.69
N GLN A 60 20.53 2.13 8.04
CA GLN A 60 19.73 3.05 7.22
C GLN A 60 19.25 2.40 5.92
N MET A 61 20.09 1.59 5.26
CA MET A 61 19.66 0.83 4.08
C MET A 61 18.59 -0.20 4.42
N PHE A 62 18.75 -0.89 5.56
CA PHE A 62 17.78 -1.86 6.06
C PHE A 62 16.45 -1.20 6.42
N VAL A 63 16.47 -0.15 7.25
CA VAL A 63 15.28 0.61 7.66
C VAL A 63 14.55 1.16 6.44
N SER A 64 15.28 1.68 5.46
CA SER A 64 14.73 2.17 4.19
C SER A 64 14.01 1.09 3.39
N SER A 65 14.65 -0.08 3.25
CA SER A 65 14.03 -1.25 2.60
C SER A 65 12.80 -1.72 3.39
N LEU A 66 12.91 -1.80 4.72
CA LEU A 66 11.82 -2.18 5.60
C LEU A 66 10.63 -1.22 5.47
N HIS A 67 10.89 0.09 5.42
CA HIS A 67 9.87 1.12 5.21
C HIS A 67 9.12 0.87 3.91
N TYR A 68 9.86 0.63 2.82
CA TYR A 68 9.27 0.28 1.54
C TYR A 68 8.37 -0.96 1.62
N TYR A 69 8.84 -2.05 2.20
CA TYR A 69 8.05 -3.29 2.30
C TYR A 69 6.81 -3.14 3.18
N VAL A 70 6.91 -2.45 4.32
CA VAL A 70 5.77 -2.20 5.21
C VAL A 70 4.71 -1.36 4.52
N VAL A 71 5.11 -0.27 3.85
CA VAL A 71 4.20 0.58 3.07
C VAL A 71 3.58 -0.19 1.90
N LYS A 72 4.40 -0.94 1.16
CA LYS A 72 3.92 -1.77 0.05
C LYS A 72 2.87 -2.76 0.51
N GLU A 73 3.12 -3.46 1.61
CA GLU A 73 2.23 -4.47 2.14
C GLU A 73 0.92 -3.87 2.69
N TYR A 74 1.00 -2.74 3.38
CA TYR A 74 -0.17 -2.00 3.88
C TYR A 74 -1.06 -1.54 2.71
N VAL A 75 -0.48 -0.85 1.72
CA VAL A 75 -1.22 -0.32 0.57
C VAL A 75 -1.74 -1.45 -0.33
N SER A 76 -1.03 -2.57 -0.44
CA SER A 76 -1.47 -3.74 -1.23
C SER A 76 -2.78 -4.33 -0.74
N GLN A 77 -3.14 -4.17 0.54
CA GLN A 77 -4.45 -4.63 1.04
C GLN A 77 -5.61 -3.91 0.35
N LEU A 78 -5.44 -2.63 0.00
CA LEU A 78 -6.42 -1.88 -0.78
C LEU A 78 -6.54 -2.42 -2.21
N MET A 79 -5.48 -3.05 -2.74
CA MET A 79 -5.42 -3.58 -4.11
C MET A 79 -6.09 -4.94 -4.27
N LYS A 80 -6.28 -5.69 -3.17
CA LYS A 80 -6.87 -7.04 -3.17
C LYS A 80 -8.37 -7.07 -3.53
N ASN A 81 -9.08 -5.93 -3.47
CA ASN A 81 -10.53 -5.82 -3.76
C ASN A 81 -11.42 -6.81 -2.98
N ASN A 82 -10.99 -7.24 -1.79
CA ASN A 82 -11.72 -8.19 -0.95
C ASN A 82 -12.69 -7.52 0.04
N TYR A 83 -12.57 -6.20 0.23
CA TYR A 83 -13.41 -5.43 1.15
C TYR A 83 -13.81 -4.07 0.58
N SER A 84 -15.01 -3.61 0.93
CA SER A 84 -15.57 -2.34 0.45
C SER A 84 -16.36 -1.62 1.56
N CYS A 85 -15.91 -0.41 1.91
CA CYS A 85 -16.50 0.51 2.89
C CYS A 85 -17.76 1.22 2.38
N LYS A 86 -18.72 0.47 1.82
CA LYS A 86 -19.99 1.05 1.33
C LYS A 86 -20.71 1.83 2.44
N ASN A 87 -21.53 2.80 2.04
CA ASN A 87 -22.25 3.74 2.93
C ASN A 87 -21.28 4.62 3.74
N ARG A 88 -21.73 5.17 4.88
CA ARG A 88 -20.90 6.05 5.75
C ARG A 88 -19.69 5.36 6.41
N LYS A 89 -19.39 4.11 6.06
CA LYS A 89 -18.25 3.36 6.62
C LYS A 89 -16.89 3.86 6.11
N HIS A 90 -16.86 4.53 4.95
CA HIS A 90 -15.60 5.05 4.37
C HIS A 90 -14.93 6.12 5.24
N ASP A 91 -15.71 6.96 5.93
CA ASP A 91 -15.18 8.03 6.80
C ASP A 91 -14.43 7.42 8.00
N LYS A 92 -15.04 6.42 8.66
CA LYS A 92 -14.39 5.68 9.74
C LYS A 92 -13.14 4.93 9.27
N ALA A 93 -13.20 4.30 8.09
CA ALA A 93 -12.06 3.60 7.51
C ALA A 93 -10.89 4.56 7.20
N ALA A 94 -11.19 5.74 6.67
CA ALA A 94 -10.17 6.77 6.42
C ALA A 94 -9.55 7.30 7.70
N THR A 95 -10.35 7.59 8.74
CA THR A 95 -9.84 8.04 10.05
C THR A 95 -8.94 6.99 10.68
N LYS A 96 -9.35 5.73 10.66
CA LYS A 96 -8.55 4.62 11.17
C LYS A 96 -7.24 4.47 10.40
N MET A 97 -7.30 4.52 9.07
CA MET A 97 -6.11 4.48 8.22
C MET A 97 -5.13 5.61 8.56
N ARG A 98 -5.60 6.84 8.80
CA ARG A 98 -4.74 7.95 9.23
C ARG A 98 -4.05 7.66 10.55
N VAL A 99 -4.79 7.24 11.56
CA VAL A 99 -4.22 6.91 12.89
C VAL A 99 -3.16 5.82 12.81
N GLU A 100 -3.40 4.76 12.03
CA GLU A 100 -2.41 3.70 11.83
C GLU A 100 -1.20 4.18 11.02
N TRP A 101 -1.45 5.00 10.00
CA TRP A 101 -0.42 5.53 9.14
C TRP A 101 0.51 6.49 9.88
N ASP A 102 -0.04 7.39 10.69
CA ASP A 102 0.73 8.34 11.50
C ASP A 102 1.70 7.59 12.43
N LYS A 103 1.25 6.52 13.08
CA LYS A 103 2.11 5.67 13.91
C LYS A 103 3.26 5.03 13.13
N LEU A 104 2.98 4.52 11.92
CA LEU A 104 4.01 3.93 11.06
C LEU A 104 5.00 4.99 10.60
N LYS A 105 4.50 6.16 10.20
CA LYS A 105 5.31 7.30 9.77
C LYS A 105 6.24 7.74 10.90
N ASP A 106 5.71 8.02 12.09
CA ASP A 106 6.49 8.44 13.26
C ASP A 106 7.60 7.42 13.58
N LEU A 107 7.27 6.12 13.53
CA LEU A 107 8.24 5.04 13.76
C LEU A 107 9.37 5.02 12.72
N PHE A 108 9.05 5.22 11.43
CA PHE A 108 10.07 5.25 10.37
C PHE A 108 10.88 6.55 10.36
N GLU A 109 10.30 7.66 10.78
CA GLU A 109 11.01 8.92 11.04
C GLU A 109 12.01 8.76 12.19
N GLU A 110 11.61 8.14 13.31
CA GLU A 110 12.49 7.85 14.45
C GLU A 110 13.66 6.94 14.05
N MET A 111 13.40 5.91 13.22
CA MET A 111 14.45 5.05 12.67
C MET A 111 15.33 5.72 11.61
N LYS A 112 15.07 6.99 11.26
CA LYS A 112 15.82 7.79 10.27
C LYS A 112 15.85 7.14 8.89
N THR A 113 14.69 6.69 8.42
CA THR A 113 14.52 6.21 7.04
C THR A 113 14.97 7.27 6.03
N THR A 114 15.56 6.85 4.91
CA THR A 114 15.83 7.76 3.78
C THR A 114 14.72 7.69 2.72
N HIS A 115 13.66 6.92 2.99
CA HIS A 115 12.49 6.74 2.12
C HIS A 115 11.28 7.55 2.62
N ASP A 116 11.52 8.76 3.12
CA ASP A 116 10.47 9.71 3.56
C ASP A 116 9.47 10.06 2.45
N TRP A 117 9.87 9.90 1.18
CA TRP A 117 8.99 9.99 0.01
C TRP A 117 7.81 9.03 0.04
N LEU A 118 7.83 8.01 0.90
CA LEU A 118 6.69 7.11 1.12
C LEU A 118 5.63 7.70 2.06
N HIS A 119 5.97 8.65 2.93
CA HIS A 119 5.04 9.20 3.92
C HIS A 119 3.74 9.76 3.32
N PRO A 120 3.76 10.49 2.19
CA PRO A 120 2.53 11.07 1.64
C PRO A 120 1.48 10.06 1.17
N VAL A 121 1.82 8.79 0.88
CA VAL A 121 0.85 7.85 0.27
C VAL A 121 -0.34 7.58 1.18
N GLY A 122 -0.14 7.47 2.50
CA GLY A 122 -1.24 7.26 3.44
C GLY A 122 -2.20 8.45 3.50
N ASP A 123 -1.67 9.67 3.46
CA ASP A 123 -2.46 10.89 3.42
C ASP A 123 -3.29 10.98 2.12
N HIS A 124 -2.67 10.73 0.97
CA HIS A 124 -3.39 10.76 -0.31
C HIS A 124 -4.52 9.74 -0.34
N LEU A 125 -4.24 8.50 0.08
CA LEU A 125 -5.22 7.43 0.07
C LEU A 125 -6.35 7.67 1.07
N SER A 126 -6.03 8.10 2.30
CA SER A 126 -7.04 8.41 3.31
C SER A 126 -7.90 9.62 2.92
N ASN A 127 -7.34 10.62 2.23
CA ASN A 127 -8.10 11.75 1.68
C ASN A 127 -9.08 11.30 0.59
N ILE A 128 -8.64 10.43 -0.33
CA ILE A 128 -9.52 9.84 -1.36
C ILE A 128 -10.65 9.03 -0.73
N ILE A 129 -10.33 8.16 0.24
CA ILE A 129 -11.30 7.26 0.90
C ILE A 129 -12.28 8.08 1.75
N GLY A 130 -11.78 9.05 2.51
CA GLY A 130 -12.54 9.84 3.48
C GLY A 130 -13.37 10.98 2.88
N GLU A 131 -13.06 11.43 1.65
CA GLU A 131 -13.79 12.51 1.00
C GLU A 131 -15.31 12.27 1.03
N LYS A 132 -16.08 13.19 1.61
CA LYS A 132 -17.53 13.01 1.79
C LYS A 132 -18.27 13.28 0.48
N ASN A 133 -17.81 14.26 -0.29
CA ASN A 133 -18.42 14.59 -1.57
C ASN A 133 -17.76 13.81 -2.70
N LYS A 134 -18.49 12.86 -3.31
CA LYS A 134 -17.96 12.01 -4.39
C LYS A 134 -17.39 12.80 -5.57
N ARG A 135 -17.90 14.02 -5.82
CA ARG A 135 -17.45 14.89 -6.92
C ARG A 135 -16.08 15.51 -6.66
N GLU A 136 -15.72 15.70 -5.39
CA GLU A 136 -14.47 16.35 -4.98
C GLU A 136 -13.30 15.38 -4.86
N ILE A 137 -13.54 14.06 -4.91
CA ILE A 137 -12.47 13.03 -4.87
C ILE A 137 -11.39 13.31 -5.92
N LYS A 138 -11.81 13.76 -7.09
CA LYS A 138 -10.92 14.05 -8.23
C LYS A 138 -9.87 15.13 -7.91
N ASN A 139 -10.12 16.00 -6.93
CA ASN A 139 -9.23 17.09 -6.56
C ASN A 139 -7.99 16.57 -5.82
N HIS A 140 -8.11 15.45 -5.11
CA HIS A 140 -7.00 14.79 -4.42
C HIS A 140 -6.00 14.14 -5.38
N LEU A 141 -6.37 13.92 -6.65
CA LEU A 141 -5.54 13.22 -7.62
C LEU A 141 -4.31 14.03 -8.08
N THR A 142 -4.38 15.36 -8.04
CA THR A 142 -3.28 16.21 -8.56
C THR A 142 -1.99 15.96 -7.80
N ARG A 143 -2.03 15.98 -6.46
CA ARG A 143 -0.86 15.74 -5.62
C ARG A 143 -0.43 14.27 -5.64
N LEU A 144 -1.40 13.34 -5.59
CA LEU A 144 -1.11 11.91 -5.70
C LEU A 144 -0.33 11.55 -6.98
N VAL A 145 -0.69 12.12 -8.13
CA VAL A 145 0.00 11.84 -9.40
C VAL A 145 1.38 12.50 -9.47
N ALA A 146 1.56 13.64 -8.81
CA ALA A 146 2.87 14.29 -8.73
C ALA A 146 3.84 13.46 -7.87
N ASP A 147 3.39 12.97 -6.72
CA ASP A 147 4.22 12.22 -5.79
C ASP A 147 4.42 10.75 -6.22
N TYR A 148 3.40 10.15 -6.84
CA TYR A 148 3.37 8.74 -7.25
C TYR A 148 2.87 8.59 -8.70
N PRO A 149 3.69 9.00 -9.70
CA PRO A 149 3.29 8.99 -11.10
C PRO A 149 3.05 7.58 -11.66
N ASP A 150 3.57 6.55 -10.99
CA ASP A 150 3.44 5.14 -11.34
C ASP A 150 2.06 4.55 -11.00
N ILE A 151 1.20 5.27 -10.26
CA ILE A 151 -0.18 4.85 -10.00
C ILE A 151 -0.96 4.65 -11.31
N SER A 152 -1.68 3.53 -11.42
CA SER A 152 -2.43 3.14 -12.60
C SER A 152 -3.93 3.34 -12.39
N LYS A 153 -4.70 3.27 -13.49
CA LYS A 153 -6.17 3.22 -13.40
C LYS A 153 -6.65 2.01 -12.57
N LYS A 154 -5.93 0.89 -12.63
CA LYS A 154 -6.28 -0.31 -11.87
C LYS A 154 -6.10 -0.06 -10.36
N HIS A 155 -4.98 0.56 -9.97
CA HIS A 155 -4.69 0.95 -8.59
C HIS A 155 -5.77 1.90 -8.06
N LEU A 156 -6.04 3.00 -8.78
CA LEU A 156 -7.07 3.95 -8.35
C LEU A 156 -8.46 3.30 -8.32
N SER A 157 -8.79 2.41 -9.26
CA SER A 157 -10.06 1.68 -9.24
C SER A 157 -10.19 0.80 -7.99
N ALA A 158 -9.11 0.19 -7.52
CA ALA A 158 -9.11 -0.63 -6.30
C ALA A 158 -9.31 0.23 -5.04
N VAL A 159 -8.62 1.37 -4.94
CA VAL A 159 -8.85 2.36 -3.85
C VAL A 159 -10.30 2.85 -3.84
N LEU A 160 -10.88 3.13 -5.02
CA LEU A 160 -12.28 3.51 -5.14
C LEU A 160 -13.24 2.36 -4.78
N TYR A 161 -12.88 1.11 -5.10
CA TYR A 161 -13.64 -0.07 -4.68
C TYR A 161 -13.63 -0.19 -3.16
N PHE A 162 -12.46 -0.10 -2.53
CA PHE A 162 -12.29 -0.09 -1.09
C PHE A 162 -13.14 0.99 -0.43
N ARG A 163 -13.15 2.20 -0.99
CA ARG A 163 -14.01 3.30 -0.55
C ARG A 163 -15.52 3.01 -0.64
N GLY A 164 -15.95 2.05 -1.46
CA GLY A 164 -17.37 1.81 -1.74
C GLY A 164 -17.90 2.44 -3.03
N LEU A 165 -17.03 3.05 -3.85
CA LEU A 165 -17.38 3.59 -5.16
C LEU A 165 -17.07 2.56 -6.26
N VAL A 166 -17.95 1.56 -6.38
CA VAL A 166 -17.74 0.40 -7.27
C VAL A 166 -17.98 0.73 -8.75
N ARG A 167 -19.03 1.48 -9.06
CA ARG A 167 -19.47 1.82 -10.43
C ARG A 167 -20.14 3.20 -10.48
N GLY A 168 -20.44 3.67 -11.69
CA GLY A 168 -21.22 4.90 -11.93
C GLY A 168 -20.43 6.06 -12.55
N ARG A 169 -21.14 7.15 -12.87
CA ARG A 169 -20.58 8.33 -13.56
C ARG A 169 -19.39 8.94 -12.83
N GLU A 170 -19.51 9.13 -11.51
CA GLU A 170 -18.43 9.73 -10.71
C GLU A 170 -17.13 8.91 -10.78
N LYS A 171 -17.21 7.58 -10.68
CA LYS A 171 -16.03 6.70 -10.85
C LYS A 171 -15.35 6.93 -12.20
N ARG A 172 -16.13 7.04 -13.28
CA ARG A 172 -15.60 7.28 -14.63
C ARG A 172 -14.91 8.65 -14.72
N VAL A 173 -15.52 9.69 -14.16
CA VAL A 173 -14.95 11.05 -14.13
C VAL A 173 -13.62 11.08 -13.38
N ILE A 174 -13.54 10.43 -12.23
CA ILE A 174 -12.31 10.34 -11.42
C ILE A 174 -11.20 9.62 -12.19
N LEU A 175 -11.50 8.48 -12.82
CA LEU A 175 -10.52 7.73 -13.62
C LEU A 175 -10.09 8.49 -14.89
N GLN A 176 -10.99 9.27 -15.49
CA GLN A 176 -10.65 10.17 -16.61
C GLN A 176 -9.71 11.28 -16.15
N ARG A 177 -9.97 11.90 -14.99
CA ARG A 177 -9.09 12.93 -14.41
C ARG A 177 -7.68 12.39 -14.16
N LEU A 178 -7.54 11.17 -13.65
CA LEU A 178 -6.24 10.51 -13.52
C LEU A 178 -5.50 10.45 -14.87
N THR A 179 -6.20 10.07 -15.95
CA THR A 179 -5.62 9.97 -17.30
C THR A 179 -5.12 11.32 -17.79
N GLU A 180 -5.93 12.36 -17.58
CA GLU A 180 -5.62 13.73 -17.99
C GLU A 180 -4.37 14.26 -17.27
N LEU A 181 -4.30 14.05 -15.95
CA LEU A 181 -3.16 14.45 -15.12
C LEU A 181 -1.88 13.73 -15.55
N LYS A 182 -1.94 12.40 -15.75
CA LYS A 182 -0.78 11.63 -16.21
C LYS A 182 -0.29 12.07 -17.60
N ARG A 183 -1.20 12.38 -18.52
CA ARG A 183 -0.83 12.93 -19.84
C ARG A 183 -0.11 14.27 -19.69
N LYS A 184 -0.66 15.19 -18.89
CA LYS A 184 -0.05 16.51 -18.63
C LYS A 184 1.34 16.39 -18.04
N LEU A 185 1.55 15.46 -17.11
CA LEU A 185 2.86 15.19 -16.52
C LEU A 185 3.86 14.68 -17.57
N GLY A 186 3.44 13.77 -18.46
CA GLY A 186 4.30 13.25 -19.53
C GLY A 186 4.68 14.28 -20.61
N THR A 187 3.83 15.28 -20.86
CA THR A 187 4.11 16.36 -21.84
C THR A 187 5.07 17.42 -21.30
N ALA A 188 5.23 17.53 -19.97
CA ALA A 188 6.01 18.59 -19.33
C ALA A 188 7.54 18.39 -19.36
N GLY A 189 8.05 17.32 -19.97
CA GLY A 189 9.49 17.02 -20.02
C GLY A 189 10.01 16.52 -18.66
N ASN A 190 10.41 15.26 -18.58
CA ASN A 190 10.83 14.65 -17.32
C ASN A 190 12.28 15.03 -16.97
N THR A 191 12.49 16.17 -16.31
CA THR A 191 13.74 16.47 -15.58
C THR A 191 13.71 15.79 -14.23
N GLY A 192 14.11 14.51 -14.19
CA GLY A 192 14.33 13.79 -12.95
C GLY A 192 14.23 12.29 -13.11
N ASP A 193 15.39 11.63 -13.28
CA ASP A 193 15.57 10.19 -13.03
C ASP A 193 15.32 9.92 -11.54
N ASN A 194 14.07 9.93 -11.12
CA ASN A 194 13.68 9.51 -9.77
C ASN A 194 12.89 8.21 -9.94
N ARG A 195 13.61 7.08 -9.98
CA ARG A 195 13.08 5.71 -10.12
C ARG A 195 12.30 5.24 -8.87
N ARG A 196 11.52 6.14 -8.27
CA ARG A 196 10.65 5.83 -7.14
C ARG A 196 9.42 5.12 -7.69
N VAL A 197 9.31 3.83 -7.40
CA VAL A 197 8.21 2.97 -7.82
C VAL A 197 7.57 2.36 -6.58
N LEU A 198 6.28 2.57 -6.40
CA LEU A 198 5.50 2.01 -5.30
C LEU A 198 4.34 1.18 -5.83
N PHE A 199 3.52 1.80 -6.68
CA PHE A 199 2.31 1.18 -7.21
C PHE A 199 2.63 0.17 -8.32
N SER A 200 3.64 0.39 -9.16
CA SER A 200 4.02 -0.60 -10.20
C SER A 200 4.39 -1.96 -9.64
N ASP A 201 4.80 -1.97 -8.38
CA ASP A 201 5.24 -3.14 -7.63
C ASP A 201 4.09 -3.95 -7.00
N MET A 202 2.86 -3.43 -7.10
CA MET A 202 1.66 -4.02 -6.50
C MET A 202 0.80 -4.67 -7.59
N GLN A 203 0.36 -5.90 -7.34
CA GLN A 203 -0.65 -6.53 -8.18
C GLN A 203 -2.05 -6.09 -7.76
N VAL A 204 -2.92 -5.83 -8.74
CA VAL A 204 -4.33 -5.54 -8.50
C VAL A 204 -5.15 -6.75 -8.86
N THR A 205 -5.91 -7.30 -7.91
CA THR A 205 -6.84 -8.39 -8.19
C THR A 205 -8.01 -7.84 -9.02
N ILE A 206 -8.02 -8.13 -10.32
CA ILE A 206 -9.09 -7.69 -11.22
C ILE A 206 -10.27 -8.64 -11.07
N THR A 207 -11.25 -8.30 -10.23
CA THR A 207 -12.61 -8.83 -10.39
C THR A 207 -13.27 -8.05 -11.52
N ASN A 208 -13.12 -8.54 -12.75
CA ASN A 208 -13.75 -7.99 -13.93
C ASN A 208 -15.27 -8.02 -13.74
N THR A 209 -15.92 -6.88 -13.53
CA THR A 209 -17.39 -6.85 -13.35
C THR A 209 -18.16 -7.00 -14.66
N ASN A 210 -17.51 -7.24 -15.82
CA ASN A 210 -18.19 -7.32 -17.12
C ASN A 210 -17.82 -8.52 -18.00
N CYS A 211 -16.92 -9.42 -17.58
CA CYS A 211 -16.60 -10.64 -18.34
C CYS A 211 -16.23 -11.76 -17.36
N LEU A 212 -16.73 -12.97 -17.60
CA LEU A 212 -16.62 -14.20 -16.81
C LEU A 212 -17.85 -14.51 -15.93
N ALA A 213 -18.98 -14.73 -16.59
CA ALA A 213 -19.70 -15.97 -16.38
C ALA A 213 -18.79 -17.11 -16.89
N ASP A 214 -18.70 -18.20 -16.13
CA ASP A 214 -17.91 -19.41 -16.39
C ASP A 214 -16.39 -19.33 -16.16
N MET A 215 -15.96 -19.62 -14.93
CA MET A 215 -15.02 -20.71 -14.55
C MET A 215 -14.63 -20.61 -13.05
N PRO A 216 -14.16 -21.71 -12.42
CA PRO A 216 -14.81 -22.29 -11.25
C PRO A 216 -14.26 -21.79 -9.91
N PHE A 217 -15.15 -21.74 -8.92
CA PHE A 217 -14.83 -21.62 -7.51
C PHE A 217 -13.91 -22.76 -7.05
N SER A 218 -12.63 -22.47 -6.92
CA SER A 218 -11.67 -23.22 -6.12
C SER A 218 -10.79 -22.13 -5.50
N CYS A 219 -11.00 -21.68 -4.27
CA CYS A 219 -11.03 -22.42 -3.02
C CYS A 219 -11.95 -21.75 -1.98
N LEU A 220 -13.25 -22.04 -2.00
CA LEU A 220 -14.20 -21.63 -0.93
C LEU A 220 -14.71 -22.81 -0.09
N SER A 221 -14.03 -23.96 -0.11
CA SER A 221 -14.49 -25.18 0.57
C SER A 221 -14.21 -25.25 2.08
N PHE A 222 -13.85 -24.16 2.77
CA PHE A 222 -13.53 -24.21 4.21
C PHE A 222 -14.54 -23.54 5.16
N LEU A 223 -15.68 -23.04 4.67
CA LEU A 223 -16.67 -22.36 5.53
C LEU A 223 -18.07 -22.99 5.55
N LEU A 224 -18.22 -24.25 5.13
CA LEU A 224 -19.46 -25.00 5.33
C LEU A 224 -19.17 -26.40 5.86
N ARG A 225 -19.26 -26.53 7.19
CA ARG A 225 -19.74 -27.66 7.99
C ARG A 225 -19.27 -27.48 9.43
N ASP A 226 -20.01 -27.80 10.48
CA ASP A 226 -21.44 -27.93 10.77
C ASP A 226 -21.47 -28.21 12.28
N SER A 227 -22.55 -27.75 12.94
CA SER A 227 -22.94 -28.02 14.34
C SER A 227 -22.18 -27.27 15.44
#